data_AF-A0A8J3BPQ3-F1
#
_entry.id   AF-A0A8J3BPQ3-F1
#
_cell.length_a   1.000
_cell.length_b   1.000
_cell.length_c   1.000
_cell.angle_alpha   90.00
_cell.angle_beta   90.00
_cell.angle_gamma   90.00
#
_symmetry.space_group_name_H-M   'P 1'
#
loop_
_entity.id
_entity.type
_entity.pdbx_description
1 polymer ?
#
loop_
_entity_poly.entity_id
_entity_poly.type
_entity_poly.pdbx_seq_one_letter_code
_entity_poly.pdbx_strand_id
1 'polypeptide(L)' 'MSRAMSEAEFVEFATVQIAVIDRALARHRPAGGHCCSCGQTLPCPPAETLRLRRRHYAGCIETARATAYGARPAENGR' A
#
# COMPACT_ATOMS: atom_id res chain seq x y z
N MET A 1 -8.87 7.16 25.23
CA MET A 1 -7.40 7.09 25.03
C MET A 1 -7.14 6.17 23.85
N SER A 2 -6.70 6.70 22.70
CA SER A 2 -6.36 5.86 21.54
C SER A 2 -4.96 5.30 21.73
N ARG A 3 -4.86 3.97 21.86
CA ARG A 3 -3.57 3.27 21.89
C ARG A 3 -2.89 3.43 20.53
N ALA A 4 -1.62 3.82 20.51
CA ALA A 4 -0.81 3.82 19.30
C ALA A 4 -0.63 2.37 18.81
N MET A 5 -0.85 2.17 17.51
CA MET A 5 -0.69 0.86 16.86
C MET A 5 0.80 0.48 16.84
N SER A 6 1.12 -0.76 17.20
CA SER A 6 2.48 -1.30 17.10
C SER A 6 2.89 -1.53 15.64
N GLU A 7 4.19 -1.68 15.41
CA GLU A 7 4.72 -1.94 14.07
C GLU A 7 4.20 -3.26 13.48
N ALA A 8 4.06 -4.31 14.31
CA ALA A 8 3.49 -5.59 13.89
C ALA A 8 2.02 -5.46 13.48
N GLU A 9 1.21 -4.76 14.28
CA GLU A 9 -0.20 -4.47 13.96
C GLU A 9 -0.31 -3.63 12.67
N PHE A 10 0.62 -2.70 12.45
CA PHE A 10 0.68 -1.94 11.20
C PHE A 10 1.01 -2.81 9.99
N VAL A 11 1.98 -3.73 10.09
CA VAL A 11 2.36 -4.63 8.99
C VAL A 11 1.20 -5.56 8.63
N GLU A 12 0.48 -6.09 9.62
CA GLU A 12 -0.72 -6.89 9.39
C GLU A 12 -1.80 -6.06 8.68
N PHE A 13 -2.09 -4.86 9.18
CA PHE A 13 -3.03 -3.94 8.56
C PHE A 13 -2.66 -3.61 7.11
N ALA A 14 -1.40 -3.22 6.86
CA ALA A 14 -0.92 -2.87 5.52
C ALA A 14 -1.01 -4.06 4.56
N THR A 15 -0.76 -5.29 5.05
CA THR A 15 -0.89 -6.52 4.26
C THR A 15 -2.35 -6.76 3.84
N VAL A 16 -3.30 -6.59 4.77
CA VAL A 16 -4.74 -6.67 4.48
C VAL A 16 -5.13 -5.60 3.45
N GLN A 17 -4.64 -4.37 3.59
CA GLN A 17 -4.94 -3.29 2.66
C GLN A 17 -4.41 -3.56 1.25
N ILE A 18 -3.22 -4.13 1.11
CA ILE A 18 -2.69 -4.57 -0.20
C ILE A 18 -3.63 -5.60 -0.83
N ALA A 19 -4.09 -6.60 -0.08
CA ALA A 19 -5.00 -7.63 -0.58
C ALA A 19 -6.37 -7.05 -1.01
N VAL A 20 -6.90 -6.08 -0.26
CA VAL A 20 -8.14 -5.37 -0.61
C VAL A 20 -7.95 -4.55 -1.89
N ILE A 21 -6.84 -3.83 -2.00
CA ILE A 21 -6.51 -3.03 -3.19
C ILE A 21 -6.33 -3.93 -4.42
N ASP A 22 -5.66 -5.08 -4.28
CA ASP A 22 -5.47 -6.03 -5.38
C ASP A 22 -6.79 -6.57 -5.90
N ARG A 23 -7.74 -6.88 -5.01
CA ARG A 23 -9.12 -7.25 -5.38
C ARG A 23 -9.88 -6.12 -6.06
N ALA A 24 -9.65 -4.87 -5.67
CA ALA A 24 -10.26 -3.71 -6.32
C ALA A 24 -9.66 -3.50 -7.73
N LEU A 25 -8.34 -3.59 -7.87
CA LEU A 25 -7.64 -3.46 -9.15
C LEU A 25 -8.06 -4.52 -10.17
N ALA A 26 -8.35 -5.76 -9.72
CA ALA A 26 -8.88 -6.81 -10.60
C ALA A 26 -10.21 -6.43 -11.27
N ARG A 27 -10.96 -5.48 -10.69
CA ARG A 27 -12.20 -4.95 -11.27
C ARG A 27 -11.96 -3.82 -12.28
N HIS A 28 -10.75 -3.28 -12.37
CA HIS A 28 -10.35 -2.25 -13.34
C HIS A 28 -9.59 -2.87 -14.50
N ARG A 29 -10.35 -3.40 -15.46
CA ARG A 29 -9.82 -3.99 -16.70
C ARG A 29 -10.24 -3.16 -17.91
N PRO A 30 -9.49 -3.20 -19.01
CA PRO A 30 -9.97 -2.70 -20.29
C PRO A 30 -11.29 -3.40 -20.64
N ALA A 31 -12.35 -2.64 -20.90
CA ALA A 31 -13.64 -3.17 -21.32
C ALA A 31 -13.80 -3.18 -22.85
N GLY A 32 -12.71 -2.86 -23.57
CA GLY A 32 -12.69 -2.59 -25.01
C GLY A 32 -12.37 -1.12 -25.29
N GLY A 33 -11.61 -0.87 -26.36
CA GLY A 33 -11.23 0.49 -26.79
C GLY A 33 -10.49 1.28 -25.71
N HIS A 34 -10.89 2.55 -25.54
CA HIS A 34 -10.26 3.51 -24.63
C HIS A 34 -10.93 3.58 -23.25
N CYS A 35 -11.78 2.61 -22.88
CA CYS A 35 -12.56 2.64 -21.63
C CYS A 35 -12.22 1.50 -20.67
N CYS A 36 -12.17 1.83 -19.37
CA CYS A 36 -12.10 0.89 -18.27
C CYS A 36 -13.51 0.39 -17.90
N SER A 37 -13.58 -0.82 -17.34
CA SER A 37 -14.80 -1.41 -16.76
C SER A 37 -15.50 -0.58 -15.68
N CYS A 38 -14.82 0.41 -15.08
CA CYS A 38 -15.44 1.35 -14.13
C CYS A 38 -16.09 2.57 -14.81
N GLY A 39 -16.20 2.58 -16.15
CA GLY A 39 -16.79 3.67 -16.94
C GLY A 39 -15.87 4.87 -17.20
N GLN A 40 -14.62 4.82 -16.74
CA GLN A 40 -13.63 5.89 -16.98
C GLN A 40 -12.78 5.61 -18.22
N THR A 41 -12.28 6.64 -18.86
CA THR A 41 -11.29 6.51 -19.94
C THR A 41 -9.97 5.96 -19.42
N LEU A 42 -9.22 5.31 -20.31
CA LEU A 42 -7.86 4.83 -20.04
C LEU A 42 -6.84 5.96 -20.34
N PRO A 43 -5.83 6.17 -19.49
CA PRO A 43 -5.57 5.46 -18.23
C PRO A 43 -6.62 5.77 -17.16
N CYS A 44 -7.07 4.75 -16.43
CA CYS A 44 -8.16 4.84 -15.46
C CYS A 44 -7.69 5.52 -14.16
N PRO A 45 -8.13 6.76 -13.85
CA PRO A 45 -7.60 7.50 -12.69
C PRO A 45 -7.86 6.81 -11.33
N PRO A 46 -9.03 6.17 -11.10
CA PRO A 46 -9.23 5.34 -9.90
C PRO A 46 -8.23 4.19 -9.78
N ALA A 47 -7.94 3.48 -10.88
CA ALA A 47 -6.98 2.39 -10.88
C ALA A 47 -5.56 2.88 -10.59
N GLU A 48 -5.18 4.06 -11.10
CA GLU A 48 -3.89 4.67 -10.81
C GLU A 48 -3.74 5.04 -9.33
N THR A 49 -4.80 5.60 -8.73
CA THR A 49 -4.84 5.89 -7.30
C THR A 49 -4.66 4.62 -6.46
N LEU A 50 -5.35 3.54 -6.84
CA LEU A 50 -5.19 2.24 -6.18
C LEU A 50 -3.76 1.70 -6.30
N ARG A 51 -3.13 1.80 -7.49
CA ARG A 51 -1.72 1.40 -7.68
C ARG A 51 -0.76 2.22 -6.82
N LEU A 52 -0.99 3.53 -6.68
CA LEU A 52 -0.20 4.40 -5.82
C LEU A 52 -0.32 3.97 -4.35
N ARG A 53 -1.54 3.76 -3.85
CA ARG A 53 -1.78 3.29 -2.48
C ARG A 53 -1.16 1.93 -2.21
N ARG A 54 -1.25 1.00 -3.17
CA ARG A 54 -0.60 -0.31 -3.08
C ARG A 54 0.92 -0.17 -2.90
N ARG A 55 1.57 0.65 -3.72
CA ARG A 55 3.02 0.92 -3.63
C ARG A 55 3.38 1.56 -2.29
N HIS A 56 2.57 2.49 -1.80
CA HIS A 56 2.77 3.10 -0.49
C HIS A 56 2.78 2.05 0.63
N TYR A 57 1.76 1.20 0.73
CA TYR A 57 1.72 0.16 1.77
C TYR A 57 2.86 -0.85 1.63
N ALA A 58 3.23 -1.24 0.41
CA ALA A 58 4.38 -2.12 0.19
C ALA A 58 5.69 -1.50 0.72
N GLY A 59 5.96 -0.23 0.39
CA GLY A 59 7.13 0.48 0.90
C GLY A 59 7.11 0.68 2.42
N CYS A 60 5.94 0.91 3.01
CA CYS A 60 5.81 0.99 4.47
C CYS A 60 6.12 -0.35 5.15
N ILE A 61 5.71 -1.48 4.56
CA ILE A 61 6.06 -2.82 5.07
C ILE A 61 7.56 -3.07 4.97
N GLU A 62 8.19 -2.70 3.85
CA GLU A 62 9.65 -2.81 3.67
C GLU A 62 10.40 -2.00 4.72
N THR A 63 9.94 -0.76 4.98
CA THR A 63 10.52 0.12 6.00
C THR A 63 10.37 -0.47 7.39
N ALA A 64 9.16 -0.91 7.76
CA ALA A 64 8.88 -1.56 9.04
C ALA A 64 9.72 -2.84 9.24
N ARG A 65 9.91 -3.64 8.20
CA ARG A 65 10.79 -4.82 8.27
C ARG A 65 12.26 -4.40 8.46
N ALA A 66 12.72 -3.35 7.80
CA ALA A 66 14.09 -2.86 7.97
C ALA A 66 14.34 -2.34 9.39
N THR A 67 13.37 -1.63 9.99
CA THR A 67 13.46 -1.17 11.38
C THR A 67 13.44 -2.33 12.38
N ALA A 68 12.63 -3.36 12.14
CA ALA A 68 12.59 -4.57 12.96
C ALA A 68 13.90 -5.40 12.93
N TYR A 69 14.55 -5.51 11.76
CA TYR A 69 15.72 -6.39 11.56
C TYR A 69 17.08 -5.68 11.70
N GLY A 70 17.14 -4.34 11.77
CA GLY A 70 18.38 -3.64 12.08
C GLY A 70 18.38 -2.16 11.69
N ALA A 71 18.03 -1.29 12.63
CA ALA A 71 18.61 0.04 12.77
C ALA A 71 18.22 0.66 14.12
N ARG A 72 18.91 0.27 15.21
CA ARG A 72 19.23 1.32 16.19
C ARG A 72 20.30 2.16 15.51
N PRO A 73 20.07 3.45 15.17
CA PRO A 73 21.22 4.32 15.00
C PRO A 73 21.99 4.23 16.31
N ALA A 74 23.27 3.85 16.24
CA ALA A 74 24.15 3.98 17.37
C ALA A 74 24.00 5.42 17.86
N GLU A 75 23.47 5.58 19.06
CA GLU A 75 23.44 6.83 19.80
C GLU A 75 24.91 7.17 20.04
N ASN A 76 25.54 7.85 19.07
CA ASN A 76 26.91 8.29 19.21
C ASN A 76 26.92 9.38 20.28
N GLY A 77 27.48 9.02 21.42
CA GLY A 77 27.65 9.88 22.57
C GLY A 77 28.32 11.20 22.21
N ARG A 78 27.78 12.26 22.79
CA ARG A 78 28.49 13.48 23.12
C ARG A 78 28.08 13.89 24.52
#